data_AF-A0A838P0X9-F1
#
_entry.id   AF-A0A838P0X9-F1
#
_cell.length_a   1.000
_cell.length_b   1.000
_cell.length_c   1.000
_cell.angle_alpha   90.00
_cell.angle_beta   90.00
_cell.angle_gamma   90.00
#
_symmetry.space_group_name_H-M   'P 1'
#
loop_
_entity.id
_entity.type
_entity.pdbx_description
1 polymer ?
#
loop_
_entity_poly.entity_id
_entity_poly.type
_entity_poly.pdbx_seq_one_letter_code
_entity_poly.pdbx_strand_id
1 'polypeptide(L)' 'LNAQGALSRRAVPGAELAQRALLQREGIRFDGRGRVALAQKQWRSRGAG' A
#
# COMPACT_ATOMS: atom_id res chain seq x y z
N LEU A 1 -0.26 -2.98 -2.75
CA LEU A 1 -1.45 -2.90 -1.87
C LEU A 1 -2.59 -3.55 -2.63
N ASN A 2 -3.53 -4.21 -1.95
CA ASN A 2 -4.76 -4.69 -2.57
C ASN A 2 -5.78 -3.55 -2.71
N ALA A 3 -6.93 -3.83 -3.33
CA ALA A 3 -8.00 -2.85 -3.51
C ALA A 3 -8.58 -2.29 -2.20
N GLN A 4 -8.37 -2.97 -1.07
CA GLN A 4 -8.80 -2.55 0.27
C GLN A 4 -7.74 -1.68 1.00
N GLY A 5 -6.61 -1.39 0.35
CA GLY A 5 -5.51 -0.61 0.94
C GLY A 5 -4.62 -1.39 1.89
N ALA A 6 -4.74 -2.71 1.97
CA ALA A 6 -3.88 -3.57 2.77
C ALA A 6 -2.66 -4.06 1.96
N LEU A 7 -1.63 -4.52 2.65
CA LEU A 7 -0.49 -5.20 2.03
C LEU A 7 -0.96 -6.53 1.45
N SER A 8 -0.61 -6.78 0.19
CA SER A 8 -0.91 -8.06 -0.45
C SER A 8 -0.01 -9.11 0.17
N ARG A 9 -0.59 -10.25 0.60
CA ARG A 9 0.20 -11.40 1.03
C ARG A 9 1.02 -11.89 -0.14
N ARG A 10 2.33 -12.07 0.05
CA ARG A 10 3.23 -12.62 -0.98
C ARG A 10 3.57 -14.08 -0.66
N ALA A 11 4.12 -14.78 -1.65
CA ALA A 11 4.55 -16.17 -1.49
C ALA A 11 5.65 -16.35 -0.43
N VAL A 12 6.41 -15.30 -0.11
CA VAL A 12 7.43 -15.30 0.95
C VAL A 12 6.82 -14.76 2.24
N PRO A 13 6.70 -15.58 3.30
CA PRO A 13 6.23 -15.12 4.60
C PRO A 13 7.09 -13.96 5.14
N GLY A 14 6.46 -12.88 5.59
CA GLY A 14 7.14 -11.74 6.23
C GLY A 14 7.60 -10.65 5.26
N ALA A 15 7.48 -10.85 3.94
CA ALA A 15 7.78 -9.82 2.94
C ALA A 15 6.88 -8.58 3.08
N GLU A 16 5.72 -8.71 3.73
CA GLU A 16 4.82 -7.61 4.05
C GLU A 16 5.48 -6.56 4.94
N LEU A 17 6.37 -6.98 5.84
CA LEU A 17 7.03 -6.09 6.81
C LEU A 17 8.03 -5.16 6.11
N ALA A 18 8.81 -5.71 5.18
CA ALA A 18 9.69 -4.94 4.30
C ALA A 18 8.88 -3.99 3.39
N GLN A 19 7.78 -4.48 2.81
CA GLN A 19 6.91 -3.65 1.97
C GLN A 19 6.28 -2.49 2.76
N ARG A 20 5.87 -2.72 4.02
CA ARG A 20 5.37 -1.68 4.92
C ARG A 20 6.41 -0.60 5.16
N ALA A 21 7.64 -1.00 5.51
CA ALA A 21 8.73 -0.08 5.80
C ALA A 21 9.08 0.80 4.58
N LEU A 22 9.14 0.22 3.39
CA LEU A 22 9.37 0.96 2.15
C LEU A 22 8.28 2.01 1.91
N LEU A 23 7.01 1.61 2.01
CA LEU A 23 5.89 2.54 1.82
C LEU A 23 5.89 3.68 2.85
N GLN A 24 6.23 3.38 4.11
CA GLN A 24 6.35 4.40 5.15
C GLN A 24 7.48 5.40 4.86
N ARG A 25 8.61 4.95 4.29
CA ARG A 25 9.70 5.84 3.83
C ARG A 25 9.24 6.78 2.71
N GLU A 26 8.35 6.33 1.84
CA GLU A 26 7.69 7.17 0.82
C GLU A 26 6.59 8.08 1.39
N GLY A 27 6.42 8.13 2.72
CA GLY A 27 5.41 8.95 3.39
C GLY A 27 4.00 8.37 3.37
N ILE A 28 3.82 7.09 3.00
CA ILE A 28 2.53 6.40 3.07
C ILE A 28 2.25 6.00 4.52
N ARG A 29 1.13 6.47 5.06
CA ARG A 29 0.66 6.14 6.41
C ARG A 29 -0.32 4.98 6.36
N PHE A 30 -0.24 4.13 7.40
CA PHE A 30 -1.18 3.05 7.64
C PHE A 30 -2.02 3.39 8.89
N ASP A 31 -3.30 3.08 8.85
CA ASP A 31 -4.19 3.21 10.01
C ASP A 31 -3.94 2.11 11.07
N GLY A 32 -4.69 2.17 12.18
CA GLY A 32 -4.62 1.16 13.25
C GLY A 32 -5.02 -0.25 12.82
N ARG A 33 -5.61 -0.42 11.63
CA ARG A 33 -5.96 -1.71 11.02
C ARG A 33 -4.95 -2.14 9.95
N GLY A 34 -3.86 -1.40 9.76
CA GLY A 34 -2.83 -1.69 8.76
C GLY A 34 -3.27 -1.41 7.32
N ARG A 35 -4.18 -0.45 7.10
CA ARG A 35 -4.66 -0.06 5.76
C ARG A 35 -4.20 1.35 5.39
N VAL A 36 -3.99 1.57 4.09
CA VAL A 36 -3.70 2.86 3.47
C VAL A 36 -5.00 3.49 2.98
N ALA A 37 -5.16 4.79 3.18
CA ALA A 37 -6.25 5.58 2.61
C ALA A 37 -6.07 5.76 1.08
N LEU A 38 -6.43 4.73 0.31
CA LEU A 38 -6.23 4.71 -1.15
C LEU A 38 -6.89 5.91 -1.86
N ALA A 39 -8.03 6.41 -1.38
CA ALA A 39 -8.67 7.59 -1.95
C ALA A 39 -7.74 8.82 -2.05
N GLN A 40 -6.75 8.93 -1.16
CA GLN A 40 -5.79 10.04 -1.13
C GLN A 40 -4.45 9.72 -1.81
N LYS A 41 -4.10 8.43 -1.92
CA LYS A 41 -2.76 7.97 -2.34
C LYS A 41 -2.77 7.10 -3.59
N GLN A 42 -3.94 6.82 -4.16
CA GLN A 42 -4.07 6.07 -5.40
C GLN A 42 -3.50 6.90 -6.54
N TRP A 43 -2.60 6.27 -7.29
CA TRP A 43 -2.18 6.83 -8.57
C TRP A 43 -3.39 6.85 -9.51
N ARG A 44 -3.80 8.05 -9.90
CA ARG A 44 -4.75 8.27 -10.99
C ARG A 44 -3.92 8.34 -12.28
N SER A 45 -4.04 7.31 -13.13
CA SER A 45 -3.54 7.43 -14.49
C SER A 45 -4.27 8.61 -15.15
N ARG A 46 -3.51 9.57 -15.66
CA ARG A 46 -4.06 10.52 -16.65
C ARG A 46 -4.28 9.65 -17.89
N GLY A 47 -5.54 9.52 -18.31
CA GLY A 47 -6.03 8.45 -19.19
C GLY A 47 -5.03 7.94 -20.22
N ALA A 48 -4.97 6.61 -20.37
CA ALA A 48 -4.70 6.05 -21.69
C ALA A 48 -5.93 6.43 -22.53
N GLY A 49 -5.84 7.56 -23.23
CA GLY A 49 -6.75 7.88 -24.34
C GLY A 49 -6.46 6.97 -25.51
#